data_AF-A0A2V3IWQ3-F1
#
_entry.id   AF-A0A2V3IWQ3-F1
#
_cell.length_a   1.000
_cell.length_b   1.000
_cell.length_c   1.000
_cell.angle_alpha   90.00
_cell.angle_beta   90.00
_cell.angle_gamma   90.00
#
_symmetry.space_group_name_H-M   'P 1'
#
loop_
_entity.id
_entity.type
_entity.pdbx_description
1 polymer ?
#
loop_
_entity_poly.entity_id
_entity_poly.type
_entity_poly.pdbx_seq_one_letter_code
_entity_poly.pdbx_strand_id
1 'polypeptide(L)'
;MDIWGLGKKNAEKLTEWEVVVVPVDMFRLTLDEILNLEGFAKQSASQLYENIQKAASTRSLRRVLFGVGLLDMRRTEARALAAKLESLQTLFEIVPKENCLENLMGITNFAERTAQCLFEFLKKDRTLREMKALTELVTPSIIVDEADVGELGATVVAGVADHNFVVTGDFVKLSMK
;
A
#
# COMPACT_ATOMS: atom_id res chain seq x y z
N MET A 1 -0.29 4.73 5.29
CA MET A 1 0.06 5.41 4.01
C MET A 1 0.82 6.71 4.24
N ASP A 2 0.68 7.37 5.41
CA ASP A 2 1.52 8.48 5.90
C ASP A 2 1.76 9.58 4.86
N ILE A 3 0.67 10.04 4.25
CA ILE A 3 0.68 11.13 3.27
C ILE A 3 0.62 12.45 4.02
N TRP A 4 1.68 13.25 3.92
CA TRP A 4 1.71 14.55 4.57
C TRP A 4 0.64 15.48 3.98
N GLY A 5 -0.05 16.21 4.84
CA GLY A 5 -1.21 17.04 4.44
C GLY A 5 -2.54 16.26 4.32
N LEU A 6 -2.52 14.92 4.25
CA LEU A 6 -3.74 14.09 4.30
C LEU A 6 -4.07 13.71 5.75
N GLY A 7 -4.39 14.71 6.57
CA GLY A 7 -4.86 14.51 7.94
C GLY A 7 -6.37 14.27 8.00
N LYS A 8 -6.88 13.89 9.19
CA LYS A 8 -8.30 13.61 9.45
C LYS A 8 -9.25 14.65 8.84
N LYS A 9 -9.01 15.94 9.11
CA LYS A 9 -9.84 17.04 8.59
C LYS A 9 -9.89 17.11 7.06
N ASN A 10 -8.76 16.87 6.39
CA ASN A 10 -8.70 16.93 4.94
C ASN A 10 -9.30 15.68 4.32
N ALA A 11 -9.12 14.51 4.96
CA ALA A 11 -9.80 13.28 4.56
C ALA A 11 -11.33 13.42 4.68
N GLU A 12 -11.83 13.98 5.78
CA GLU A 12 -13.26 14.26 5.99
C GLU A 12 -13.81 15.15 4.87
N LYS A 13 -13.12 16.25 4.53
CA LYS A 13 -13.52 17.12 3.41
C LYS A 13 -13.57 16.38 2.07
N LEU A 14 -12.56 15.57 1.76
CA LEU A 14 -12.54 14.81 0.50
C LEU A 14 -13.73 13.83 0.42
N THR A 15 -14.15 13.28 1.55
CA THR A 15 -15.33 12.40 1.61
C THR A 15 -16.66 13.18 1.60
N GLU A 16 -16.75 14.31 2.29
CA GLU A 16 -17.96 15.15 2.37
C GLU A 16 -18.35 15.74 1.02
N TRP A 17 -17.35 16.07 0.18
CA TRP A 17 -17.55 16.62 -1.15
C TRP A 17 -17.67 15.54 -2.24
N GLU A 18 -17.74 14.26 -1.85
CA GLU A 18 -17.88 13.10 -2.73
C GLU A 18 -16.78 12.97 -3.81
N VAL A 19 -15.68 13.71 -3.67
CA VAL A 19 -14.52 13.62 -4.57
C VAL A 19 -13.69 12.37 -4.30
N VAL A 20 -13.80 11.79 -3.10
CA VAL A 20 -13.21 10.49 -2.74
C VAL A 20 -14.30 9.63 -2.10
N VAL A 21 -14.76 8.62 -2.83
CA VAL A 21 -15.76 7.65 -2.32
C VAL A 21 -15.08 6.39 -1.80
N VAL A 22 -14.04 5.94 -2.51
CA VAL A 22 -13.15 4.87 -2.06
C VAL A 22 -11.73 5.39 -1.87
N PRO A 23 -10.94 4.79 -0.97
CA PRO A 23 -9.57 5.27 -0.74
C PRO A 23 -8.70 5.24 -2.00
N VAL A 24 -8.98 4.37 -2.99
CA VAL A 24 -8.27 4.36 -4.29
C VAL A 24 -8.50 5.63 -5.11
N ASP A 25 -9.66 6.29 -4.96
CA ASP A 25 -10.00 7.49 -5.74
C ASP A 25 -9.07 8.67 -5.43
N MET A 26 -8.43 8.67 -4.26
CA MET A 26 -7.49 9.75 -3.91
C MET A 26 -6.37 9.89 -4.94
N PHE A 27 -5.94 8.80 -5.57
CA PHE A 27 -4.90 8.82 -6.59
C PHE A 27 -5.36 9.36 -7.94
N ARG A 28 -6.68 9.46 -8.15
CA ARG A 28 -7.30 10.04 -9.35
C ARG A 28 -7.55 11.54 -9.22
N LEU A 29 -7.47 12.08 -8.00
CA LEU A 29 -7.73 13.49 -7.74
C LEU A 29 -6.83 14.38 -8.60
N THR A 30 -7.46 15.35 -9.22
CA THR A 30 -6.78 16.44 -9.93
C THR A 30 -6.53 17.62 -8.99
N LEU A 31 -5.56 18.46 -9.33
CA LEU A 31 -5.28 19.67 -8.56
C LEU A 31 -6.50 20.61 -8.53
N ASP A 32 -7.23 20.72 -9.64
CA ASP A 32 -8.39 21.61 -9.76
C ASP A 32 -9.54 21.15 -8.85
N GLU A 33 -9.77 19.85 -8.72
CA GLU A 33 -10.77 19.30 -7.77
C GLU A 33 -10.42 19.70 -6.34
N ILE A 34 -9.14 19.62 -5.94
CA ILE A 34 -8.71 20.00 -4.59
C ILE A 34 -8.81 21.52 -4.38
N LEU A 35 -8.52 22.33 -5.39
CA LEU A 35 -8.63 23.79 -5.34
C LEU A 35 -10.07 24.28 -5.19
N ASN A 36 -11.04 23.52 -5.72
CA ASN A 36 -12.46 23.83 -5.61
C ASN A 36 -13.04 23.49 -4.22
N LEU A 37 -12.30 22.77 -3.37
CA LEU A 37 -12.73 22.45 -2.02
C LEU A 37 -12.60 23.64 -1.07
N GLU A 38 -13.61 23.84 -0.24
CA GLU A 38 -13.61 24.94 0.71
C GLU A 38 -12.47 24.83 1.74
N GLY A 39 -11.74 25.93 1.92
CA GLY A 39 -10.64 26.04 2.88
C GLY A 39 -9.31 25.47 2.39
N PHE A 40 -9.17 25.15 1.10
CA PHE A 40 -7.87 24.89 0.48
C PHE A 40 -7.31 26.16 -0.16
N ALA A 41 -6.19 26.65 0.37
CA ALA A 41 -5.39 27.68 -0.32
C ALA A 41 -4.56 27.03 -1.44
N LYS A 42 -4.23 27.80 -2.50
CA LYS A 42 -3.48 27.31 -3.66
C LYS A 42 -2.24 26.50 -3.29
N GLN A 43 -1.42 27.03 -2.39
CA GLN A 43 -0.20 26.35 -1.93
C GLN A 43 -0.51 25.03 -1.21
N SER A 44 -1.52 25.00 -0.35
CA SER A 44 -1.90 23.78 0.38
C SER A 44 -2.48 22.71 -0.54
N ALA A 45 -3.28 23.11 -1.54
CA ALA A 45 -3.84 22.20 -2.53
C ALA A 45 -2.75 21.57 -3.39
N SER A 46 -1.83 22.39 -3.94
CA SER A 46 -0.68 21.91 -4.72
C SER A 46 0.16 20.93 -3.91
N GLN A 47 0.43 21.26 -2.65
CA GLN A 47 1.24 20.43 -1.79
C GLN A 47 0.57 19.08 -1.46
N LEU A 48 -0.74 19.08 -1.18
CA LEU A 48 -1.49 17.86 -0.93
C LEU A 48 -1.50 16.97 -2.18
N TYR A 49 -1.79 17.55 -3.35
CA TYR A 49 -1.78 16.86 -4.63
C TYR A 49 -0.42 16.20 -4.90
N GLU A 50 0.68 16.96 -4.79
CA GLU A 50 2.04 16.43 -4.98
C GLU A 50 2.35 15.28 -4.03
N ASN A 51 1.94 15.38 -2.76
CA ASN A 51 2.19 14.31 -1.79
C ASN A 51 1.40 13.04 -2.09
N ILE A 52 0.16 13.16 -2.58
CA ILE A 52 -0.67 12.03 -2.99
C ILE A 52 -0.06 11.35 -4.22
N GLN A 53 0.30 12.12 -5.24
CA GLN A 53 0.91 11.60 -6.47
C GLN A 53 2.28 10.97 -6.21
N LYS A 54 3.07 11.57 -5.32
CA LYS A 54 4.32 10.97 -4.86
C LYS A 54 4.07 9.65 -4.14
N ALA A 55 3.06 9.59 -3.26
CA ALA A 55 2.74 8.36 -2.55
C ALA A 55 2.32 7.21 -3.48
N ALA A 56 1.71 7.51 -4.63
CA ALA A 56 1.35 6.51 -5.64
C ALA A 56 2.56 5.81 -6.27
N SER A 57 3.72 6.46 -6.32
CA SER A 57 4.93 5.96 -7.00
C SER A 57 6.05 5.57 -6.04
N THR A 58 6.05 6.09 -4.81
CA THR A 58 7.15 5.85 -3.86
C THR A 58 6.81 4.87 -2.74
N ARG A 59 5.53 4.56 -2.50
CA ARG A 59 5.16 3.69 -1.37
C ARG A 59 5.22 2.22 -1.75
N SER A 60 5.70 1.42 -0.79
CA SER A 60 5.71 -0.04 -0.92
C SER A 60 4.29 -0.60 -1.01
N LEU A 61 4.13 -1.69 -1.77
CA LEU A 61 2.84 -2.34 -1.98
C LEU A 61 2.11 -2.64 -0.65
N ARG A 62 2.87 -3.04 0.37
CA ARG A 62 2.37 -3.28 1.74
C ARG A 62 1.64 -2.06 2.31
N ARG A 63 2.23 -0.87 2.21
CA ARG A 63 1.65 0.36 2.78
C ARG A 63 0.40 0.79 2.05
N VAL A 64 0.36 0.56 0.74
CA VAL A 64 -0.79 0.86 -0.08
C VAL A 64 -1.94 -0.11 0.23
N LEU A 65 -1.69 -1.42 0.22
CA LEU A 65 -2.68 -2.44 0.61
C LEU A 65 -3.28 -2.18 2.00
N PHE A 66 -2.43 -1.87 2.98
CA PHE A 66 -2.88 -1.57 4.34
C PHE A 66 -3.64 -0.24 4.43
N GLY A 67 -3.14 0.82 3.79
CA GLY A 67 -3.73 2.16 3.93
C GLY A 67 -5.00 2.39 3.13
N VAL A 68 -5.21 1.65 2.04
CA VAL A 68 -6.47 1.67 1.29
C VAL A 68 -7.54 0.87 2.03
N GLY A 69 -7.17 0.06 3.03
CA GLY A 69 -8.13 -0.72 3.82
C GLY A 69 -8.82 -1.80 2.99
N LEU A 70 -8.17 -2.22 1.90
CA LEU A 70 -8.69 -3.27 1.03
C LEU A 70 -8.79 -4.62 1.73
N LEU A 71 -8.25 -4.79 2.94
CA LEU A 71 -8.28 -6.06 3.65
C LEU A 71 -8.39 -5.79 5.14
N ASP A 72 -9.31 -6.46 5.82
CA ASP A 72 -9.36 -6.57 7.29
C ASP A 72 -8.24 -7.51 7.80
N MET A 73 -7.02 -7.26 7.32
CA MET A 73 -5.84 -8.01 7.68
C MET A 73 -5.02 -7.26 8.71
N ARG A 74 -4.40 -8.04 9.60
CA ARG A 74 -3.36 -7.51 10.48
C ARG A 74 -2.14 -7.13 9.65
N ARG A 75 -1.33 -6.19 10.16
CA ARG A 75 -0.09 -5.74 9.51
C ARG A 75 0.84 -6.90 9.12
N THR A 76 0.89 -7.96 9.92
CA THR A 76 1.69 -9.17 9.67
C THR A 76 1.18 -9.99 8.49
N GLU A 77 -0.14 -10.11 8.32
CA GLU A 77 -0.77 -10.81 7.20
C GLU A 77 -0.60 -10.01 5.92
N ALA A 78 -0.85 -8.69 5.95
CA ALA A 78 -0.62 -7.80 4.81
C ALA A 78 0.86 -7.83 4.35
N ARG A 79 1.81 -7.96 5.29
CA ARG A 79 3.22 -8.11 4.99
C ARG A 79 3.52 -9.42 4.27
N ALA A 80 3.02 -10.54 4.78
CA ALA A 80 3.25 -11.84 4.16
C ALA A 80 2.61 -11.93 2.76
N LEU A 81 1.43 -11.33 2.60
CA LEU A 81 0.74 -11.20 1.33
C LEU A 81 1.57 -10.37 0.33
N ALA A 82 2.03 -9.18 0.71
CA ALA A 82 2.85 -8.34 -0.16
C ALA A 82 4.17 -9.01 -0.55
N ALA A 83 4.79 -9.79 0.36
CA ALA A 83 6.01 -10.54 0.08
C ALA A 83 5.81 -11.71 -0.90
N LYS A 84 4.66 -12.39 -0.84
CA LYS A 84 4.35 -13.51 -1.74
C LYS A 84 3.92 -13.04 -3.13
N LEU A 85 3.21 -11.93 -3.20
CA LEU A 85 2.55 -11.51 -4.44
C LEU A 85 3.49 -10.77 -5.39
N GLU A 86 4.51 -10.07 -4.87
CA GLU A 86 5.44 -9.18 -5.60
C GLU A 86 4.75 -8.00 -6.32
N SER A 87 3.62 -8.24 -6.99
CA SER A 87 2.72 -7.28 -7.62
C SER A 87 1.25 -7.67 -7.38
N LEU A 88 0.35 -6.70 -7.55
CA LEU A 88 -1.10 -6.93 -7.47
C LEU A 88 -1.65 -7.77 -8.63
N GLN A 89 -0.93 -7.85 -9.75
CA GLN A 89 -1.32 -8.65 -10.91
C GLN A 89 -1.42 -10.13 -10.53
N THR A 90 -0.50 -10.59 -9.67
CA THR A 90 -0.49 -11.96 -9.15
C THR A 90 -1.80 -12.31 -8.44
N LEU A 91 -2.45 -11.38 -7.73
CA LEU A 91 -3.77 -11.65 -7.12
C LEU A 91 -4.84 -11.92 -8.18
N PHE A 92 -4.85 -11.17 -9.27
CA PHE A 92 -5.80 -11.39 -10.37
C PHE A 92 -5.59 -12.72 -11.07
N GLU A 93 -4.39 -13.29 -11.01
CA GLU A 93 -4.11 -14.63 -11.54
C GLU A 93 -4.50 -15.74 -10.57
N ILE A 94 -4.44 -15.50 -9.25
CA ILE A 94 -4.74 -16.52 -8.23
C ILE A 94 -6.26 -16.62 -7.97
N VAL A 95 -6.99 -15.50 -7.98
CA VAL A 95 -8.44 -15.45 -7.69
C VAL A 95 -9.31 -16.34 -8.58
N PRO A 96 -9.14 -16.38 -9.92
CA PRO A 96 -9.98 -17.20 -10.79
C PRO A 96 -9.62 -18.69 -10.77
N LYS A 97 -8.51 -19.09 -10.13
CA LYS A 97 -8.08 -20.49 -10.05
C LYS A 97 -8.87 -21.23 -8.96
N GLU A 98 -9.25 -22.48 -9.23
CA GLU A 98 -9.95 -23.32 -8.25
C GLU A 98 -9.14 -23.51 -6.96
N ASN A 99 -7.81 -23.55 -7.08
CA ASN A 99 -6.89 -23.71 -5.95
C ASN A 99 -6.56 -22.37 -5.25
N CYS A 100 -7.39 -21.33 -5.40
CA CYS A 100 -7.14 -20.02 -4.80
C CYS A 100 -6.96 -20.12 -3.27
N LEU A 101 -7.88 -20.80 -2.58
CA LEU A 101 -7.81 -20.98 -1.13
C LEU A 101 -6.53 -21.68 -0.68
N GLU A 102 -6.13 -22.75 -1.38
CA GLU A 102 -4.88 -23.46 -1.08
C GLU A 102 -3.65 -22.57 -1.28
N ASN A 103 -3.63 -21.78 -2.37
CA ASN A 103 -2.55 -20.83 -2.64
C ASN A 103 -2.46 -19.74 -1.55
N LEU A 104 -3.61 -19.27 -1.05
CA LEU A 104 -3.67 -18.29 0.03
C LEU A 104 -3.25 -18.90 1.39
N MET A 105 -3.63 -20.15 1.67
CA MET A 105 -3.18 -20.88 2.86
C MET A 105 -1.68 -21.21 2.83
N GLY A 106 -1.08 -21.29 1.63
CA GLY A 106 0.36 -21.43 1.45
C GLY A 106 1.17 -20.18 1.79
N ILE A 107 0.52 -19.06 2.13
CA ILE A 107 1.18 -17.83 2.56
C ILE A 107 1.52 -17.93 4.06
N THR A 108 2.75 -17.55 4.43
CA THR A 108 3.17 -17.53 5.83
C THR A 108 2.21 -16.69 6.68
N ASN A 109 1.76 -17.21 7.82
CA ASN A 109 0.79 -16.58 8.73
C ASN A 109 -0.65 -16.46 8.18
N PHE A 110 -1.01 -17.16 7.11
CA PHE A 110 -2.41 -17.27 6.67
C PHE A 110 -3.04 -18.54 7.24
N ALA A 111 -3.90 -18.37 8.25
CA ALA A 111 -4.78 -19.45 8.69
C ALA A 111 -5.95 -19.62 7.72
N GLU A 112 -6.63 -20.77 7.77
CA GLU A 112 -7.82 -21.07 6.95
C GLU A 112 -8.85 -19.94 6.97
N ARG A 113 -9.15 -19.41 8.17
CA ARG A 113 -10.10 -18.30 8.33
C ARG A 113 -9.64 -17.01 7.66
N THR A 114 -8.35 -16.67 7.74
CA THR A 114 -7.79 -15.48 7.06
C THR A 114 -7.83 -15.66 5.54
N ALA A 115 -7.48 -16.86 5.06
CA ALA A 115 -7.54 -17.19 3.63
C ALA A 115 -8.98 -17.13 3.09
N GLN A 116 -9.96 -17.67 3.82
CA GLN A 116 -11.38 -17.57 3.47
C GLN A 116 -11.88 -16.12 3.49
N CYS A 117 -11.55 -15.35 4.53
CA CYS A 117 -11.92 -13.94 4.59
C CYS A 117 -11.34 -13.15 3.39
N LEU A 118 -10.07 -13.37 3.05
CA LEU A 118 -9.47 -12.76 1.86
C LEU A 118 -10.19 -13.21 0.59
N PHE A 119 -10.42 -14.51 0.43
CA PHE A 119 -11.07 -15.06 -0.77
C PHE A 119 -12.47 -14.50 -0.99
N GLU A 120 -13.30 -14.47 0.05
CA GLU A 120 -14.64 -13.87 0.01
C GLU A 120 -14.57 -12.36 -0.23
N PHE A 121 -13.55 -11.68 0.30
CA PHE A 121 -13.35 -10.26 0.05
C PHE A 121 -12.95 -9.97 -1.40
N LEU A 122 -12.08 -10.80 -2.00
CA LEU A 122 -11.64 -10.71 -3.39
C LEU A 122 -12.75 -11.07 -4.39
N LYS A 123 -13.74 -11.86 -4.01
CA LYS A 123 -14.91 -12.16 -4.86
C LYS A 123 -15.86 -10.98 -5.06
N LYS A 124 -15.77 -9.94 -4.23
CA LYS A 124 -16.66 -8.78 -4.34
C LYS A 124 -16.26 -7.94 -5.57
N ASP A 125 -17.23 -7.66 -6.45
CA ASP A 125 -17.01 -6.86 -7.67
C ASP A 125 -16.44 -5.46 -7.38
N ARG A 126 -16.77 -4.89 -6.22
CA ARG A 126 -16.21 -3.62 -5.76
C ARG A 126 -14.69 -3.74 -5.54
N THR A 127 -14.27 -4.73 -4.75
CA THR A 127 -12.86 -4.99 -4.44
C THR A 127 -12.04 -5.19 -5.70
N LEU A 128 -12.51 -6.04 -6.62
CA LEU A 128 -11.79 -6.31 -7.86
C LEU A 128 -11.61 -5.05 -8.70
N ARG A 129 -12.62 -4.18 -8.76
CA ARG A 129 -12.51 -2.89 -9.46
C ARG A 129 -11.51 -1.95 -8.78
N GLU A 130 -11.55 -1.85 -7.45
CA GLU A 130 -10.61 -1.02 -6.69
C GLU A 130 -9.17 -1.51 -6.84
N MET A 131 -8.94 -2.81 -6.79
CA MET A 131 -7.61 -3.40 -6.98
C MET A 131 -7.10 -3.23 -8.42
N LYS A 132 -7.98 -3.29 -9.42
CA LYS A 132 -7.61 -3.06 -10.82
C LYS A 132 -7.19 -1.61 -11.01
N ALA A 133 -8.02 -0.69 -10.53
CA ALA A 133 -7.69 0.73 -10.52
C ALA A 133 -6.36 1.00 -9.81
N LEU A 134 -6.09 0.33 -8.70
CA LEU A 134 -4.85 0.51 -7.97
C LEU A 134 -3.62 0.01 -8.76
N THR A 135 -3.75 -1.08 -9.50
CA THR A 135 -2.68 -1.57 -10.40
C THR A 135 -2.37 -0.57 -11.53
N GLU A 136 -3.37 0.18 -11.99
CA GLU A 136 -3.20 1.20 -13.04
C GLU A 136 -2.63 2.52 -12.50
N LEU A 137 -3.00 2.89 -11.28
CA LEU A 137 -2.70 4.20 -10.70
C LEU A 137 -1.44 4.22 -9.82
N VAL A 138 -1.01 3.06 -9.34
CA VAL A 138 0.09 2.94 -8.37
C VAL A 138 1.15 2.03 -8.97
N THR A 139 2.37 2.53 -9.08
CA THR A 139 3.57 1.73 -9.34
C THR A 139 4.28 1.50 -8.02
N PRO A 140 3.92 0.45 -7.26
CA PRO A 140 4.51 0.25 -5.95
C PRO A 140 6.01 0.01 -6.11
N SER A 141 6.80 0.79 -5.38
CA SER A 141 8.23 0.54 -5.30
C SER A 141 8.47 -0.79 -4.57
N ILE A 142 9.28 -1.67 -5.15
CA ILE A 142 9.74 -2.92 -4.53
C ILE A 142 10.71 -2.61 -3.37
N ILE A 143 11.23 -1.38 -3.31
CA ILE A 143 12.17 -0.92 -2.30
C ILE A 143 11.43 -0.77 -0.97
N VAL A 144 11.86 -1.58 0.00
CA VAL A 144 11.48 -1.45 1.42
C VAL A 144 12.04 -0.13 1.93
N ASP A 145 11.16 0.80 2.33
CA ASP A 145 11.53 2.16 2.73
C ASP A 145 12.25 2.16 4.10
N GLU A 146 13.07 3.16 4.44
CA GLU A 146 13.73 3.27 5.76
C GLU A 146 12.72 3.26 6.92
N ALA A 147 11.53 3.81 6.70
CA ALA A 147 10.44 3.75 7.65
C ALA A 147 9.77 2.36 7.73
N ASP A 148 9.98 1.50 6.74
CA ASP A 148 9.71 0.07 6.87
C ASP A 148 10.82 -0.63 7.71
N VAL A 149 12.05 -0.08 7.72
CA VAL A 149 13.22 -0.53 8.52
C VAL A 149 13.09 -0.18 10.02
N GLY A 150 12.50 0.96 10.36
CA GLY A 150 12.18 1.31 11.75
C GLY A 150 11.12 0.40 12.41
N GLU A 151 10.20 -0.17 11.62
CA GLU A 151 9.24 -1.20 12.06
C GLU A 151 9.81 -2.65 11.92
N LEU A 152 10.99 -2.84 11.32
CA LEU A 152 11.68 -4.12 11.08
C LEU A 152 12.49 -4.63 12.28
N GLY A 153 12.22 -4.11 13.49
CA GLY A 153 12.86 -4.55 14.72
C GLY A 153 12.89 -6.08 14.87
N ALA A 154 14.09 -6.65 14.69
CA ALA A 154 14.55 -7.93 15.22
C ALA A 154 13.99 -9.26 14.67
N THR A 155 13.86 -9.47 13.35
CA THR A 155 13.77 -10.86 12.82
C THR A 155 14.20 -11.05 11.35
N VAL A 156 15.31 -10.46 10.90
CA VAL A 156 15.92 -10.89 9.62
C VAL A 156 17.44 -10.94 9.75
N VAL A 157 17.93 -11.84 10.59
CA VAL A 157 19.32 -12.33 10.52
C VAL A 157 19.25 -13.86 10.44
N ALA A 158 18.70 -14.38 9.35
CA ALA A 158 18.74 -15.82 9.07
C ALA A 158 18.58 -16.20 7.58
N GLY A 159 18.15 -15.29 6.70
CA GLY A 159 17.80 -15.63 5.32
C GLY A 159 18.60 -14.93 4.21
N VAL A 160 19.59 -14.09 4.54
CA VAL A 160 20.32 -13.28 3.55
C VAL A 160 21.74 -13.80 3.36
N ALA A 161 21.88 -15.10 3.11
CA ALA A 161 23.20 -15.71 2.87
C ALA A 161 23.62 -15.69 1.39
N ASP A 162 22.72 -15.52 0.42
CA ASP A 162 23.04 -15.84 -0.98
C ASP A 162 22.75 -14.76 -2.04
N HIS A 163 22.40 -13.53 -1.67
CA HIS A 163 22.18 -12.47 -2.65
C HIS A 163 23.09 -11.28 -2.35
N ASN A 164 24.10 -11.09 -3.19
CA ASN A 164 25.00 -9.94 -3.18
C ASN A 164 24.20 -8.66 -3.46
N PHE A 165 24.05 -7.80 -2.46
CA PHE A 165 23.54 -6.44 -2.65
C PHE A 165 24.71 -5.47 -2.76
N VAL A 166 24.80 -4.78 -3.90
CA VAL A 166 25.71 -3.65 -4.09
C VAL A 166 25.08 -2.43 -3.44
N VAL A 167 25.68 -1.95 -2.35
CA VAL A 167 25.31 -0.69 -1.69
C VAL A 167 26.21 0.41 -2.25
N THR A 168 25.72 1.15 -3.24
CA THR A 168 26.35 2.42 -3.67
C THR A 168 25.72 3.56 -2.89
N GLY A 169 26.38 3.97 -1.80
CA GLY A 169 26.06 5.16 -1.02
C GLY A 169 27.03 5.27 0.16
N ASP A 170 27.76 6.39 0.24
CA ASP A 170 28.84 6.61 1.20
C ASP A 170 28.38 6.42 2.66
N PHE A 171 29.01 5.48 3.36
CA PHE A 171 28.79 5.23 4.78
C PHE A 171 29.29 6.41 5.62
N VAL A 172 28.38 7.14 6.26
CA VAL A 172 28.72 8.03 7.37
C VAL A 172 28.95 7.17 8.63
N LYS A 173 30.18 7.23 9.16
CA LYS A 173 30.63 6.51 10.36
C LYS A 173 29.70 6.75 11.56
N LEU A 174 29.13 5.67 12.10
CA LEU A 174 28.61 5.61 13.46
C LEU A 174 29.77 5.30 14.41
N SER A 175 30.22 6.31 15.17
CA SER A 175 31.10 6.10 16.34
C SER A 175 30.26 5.67 17.53
N MET A 176 30.50 4.45 18.04
CA MET A 176 30.09 4.06 19.39
C MET A 176 31.03 4.69 20.42
N LYS A 177 30.47 5.16 21.53
CA LYS A 177 31.20 5.49 22.76
C LYS A 177 30.92 4.41 23.80
#